data_AF-A0A0D2ETU9-F1
#
_entry.id   AF-A0A0D2ETU9-F1
#
_cell.length_a   1.000
_cell.length_b   1.000
_cell.length_c   1.000
_cell.angle_alpha   90.00
_cell.angle_beta   90.00
_cell.angle_gamma   90.00
#
_symmetry.space_group_name_H-M   'P 1'
#
loop_
_entity.id
_entity.type
_entity.pdbx_description
1 polymer ?
#
loop_
_entity_poly.entity_id
_entity_poly.type
_entity_poly.pdbx_seq_one_letter_code
_entity_poly.pdbx_strand_id
1 'polypeptide(L)'
;MSNPSDHSPTELTASYNSPSESKHFQYTITAPQIQDDGSLSAEAKTKYVSELRASSKKLQEDINKFLTEKMEEDKKQTGQHSEDSTLKQKAKDELEEENYGEENEQDEI
;
A
#
# COMPACT_ATOMS: atom_id res chain seq x y z
N MET A 1 23.80 -41.48 -7.43
CA MET A 1 22.44 -41.24 -7.94
C MET A 1 22.30 -39.74 -8.10
N SER A 2 22.08 -39.26 -9.32
CA SER A 2 22.05 -37.83 -9.64
C SER A 2 20.86 -37.18 -8.94
N ASN A 3 21.12 -36.07 -8.25
CA ASN A 3 20.18 -35.35 -7.39
C ASN A 3 18.96 -34.90 -8.23
N PRO A 4 17.71 -35.18 -7.83
CA PRO A 4 16.56 -34.59 -8.50
C PRO A 4 16.64 -33.09 -8.28
N SER A 5 16.67 -32.35 -9.38
CA SER A 5 16.78 -30.90 -9.48
C SER A 5 16.03 -30.20 -8.34
N ASP A 6 16.80 -29.67 -7.37
CA ASP A 6 16.28 -28.81 -6.32
C ASP A 6 15.88 -27.50 -7.00
N HIS A 7 14.65 -27.46 -7.50
CA HIS A 7 14.13 -26.32 -8.25
C HIS A 7 14.01 -25.15 -7.28
N SER A 8 14.92 -24.19 -7.42
CA SER A 8 14.98 -23.00 -6.60
C SER A 8 13.61 -22.31 -6.56
N PRO A 9 13.10 -21.94 -5.37
CA PRO A 9 11.83 -21.23 -5.24
C PRO A 9 11.79 -20.01 -6.16
N THR A 10 10.63 -19.75 -6.75
CA THR A 10 10.44 -18.54 -7.56
C THR A 10 10.02 -17.40 -6.65
N GLU A 11 10.54 -16.20 -6.87
CA GLU A 11 10.25 -15.05 -6.03
C GLU A 11 9.42 -14.02 -6.80
N LEU A 12 8.36 -13.54 -6.14
CA LEU A 12 7.59 -12.39 -6.56
C LEU A 12 8.02 -11.19 -5.73
N THR A 13 8.62 -10.20 -6.38
CA THR A 13 9.23 -9.05 -5.70
C THR A 13 8.64 -7.73 -6.17
N ALA A 14 8.62 -6.74 -5.27
CA ALA A 14 8.39 -5.34 -5.61
C ALA A 14 9.34 -4.44 -4.82
N SER A 15 9.72 -3.31 -5.39
CA SER A 15 10.59 -2.33 -4.74
C SER A 15 9.96 -0.95 -4.81
N TYR A 16 9.78 -0.35 -3.65
CA TYR A 16 9.41 1.05 -3.50
C TYR A 16 10.67 1.86 -3.15
N ASN A 17 10.87 2.97 -3.84
CA ASN A 17 11.96 3.91 -3.55
C ASN A 17 11.38 5.32 -3.51
N SER A 18 11.63 6.04 -2.42
CA SER A 18 11.35 7.46 -2.26
C SER A 18 12.62 8.19 -1.84
N PRO A 19 12.62 9.54 -1.85
CA PRO A 19 13.76 10.31 -1.36
C PRO A 19 14.11 10.05 0.11
N SER A 20 13.15 9.61 0.93
CA SER A 20 13.32 9.41 2.38
C SER A 20 13.43 7.95 2.79
N GLU A 21 12.87 7.01 2.02
CA GLU A 21 12.81 5.60 2.40
C GLU A 21 12.77 4.69 1.18
N SER A 22 13.26 3.46 1.33
CA SER A 22 13.08 2.40 0.36
C SER A 22 12.54 1.15 1.05
N LYS A 23 11.62 0.45 0.39
CA LYS A 23 10.98 -0.76 0.90
C LYS A 23 11.00 -1.85 -0.16
N HIS A 24 11.48 -3.03 0.23
CA HIS A 24 11.44 -4.22 -0.61
C HIS A 24 10.36 -5.18 -0.10
N PHE A 25 9.59 -5.74 -1.03
CA PHE A 25 8.59 -6.75 -0.80
C PHE A 25 8.99 -8.01 -1.56
N GLN A 26 8.88 -9.16 -0.92
CA GLN A 26 9.30 -10.44 -1.47
C GLN A 26 8.37 -11.54 -0.99
N TYR A 27 7.85 -12.33 -1.92
CA TYR A 27 7.02 -13.49 -1.65
C TYR A 27 7.55 -14.68 -2.42
N THR A 28 7.80 -15.76 -1.68
CA THR A 28 8.27 -17.01 -2.26
C THR A 28 7.09 -17.81 -2.78
N ILE A 29 7.23 -18.34 -3.99
CA ILE A 29 6.27 -19.23 -4.66
C ILE A 29 6.99 -20.56 -4.89
N THR A 30 6.32 -21.65 -4.54
CA THR A 30 6.89 -22.99 -4.70
C THR A 30 7.06 -23.27 -6.20
N ALA A 31 8.27 -23.59 -6.64
CA ALA A 31 8.49 -23.99 -8.02
C ALA A 31 7.68 -25.27 -8.33
N PRO A 32 7.01 -25.35 -9.49
CA PRO A 32 6.22 -26.52 -9.83
C PRO A 32 7.15 -27.71 -10.06
N GLN A 33 6.79 -28.86 -9.51
CA GLN A 33 7.56 -30.10 -9.66
C GLN A 33 7.50 -30.56 -11.12
N ILE A 34 8.67 -30.70 -11.74
CA ILE A 34 8.83 -31.25 -13.09
C ILE A 34 8.97 -32.76 -12.94
N GLN A 35 8.22 -33.52 -13.73
CA GLN A 35 8.29 -34.98 -13.74
C GLN A 35 9.60 -35.45 -14.40
N ASP A 36 9.93 -36.74 -14.23
CA ASP A 36 11.16 -37.34 -14.75
C ASP A 36 11.30 -37.23 -16.29
N ASP A 37 10.18 -37.13 -17.01
CA ASP A 37 10.14 -36.93 -18.46
C ASP A 37 10.32 -35.45 -18.89
N GLY A 38 10.59 -34.56 -17.93
CA GLY A 38 10.70 -33.12 -18.16
C GLY A 38 9.35 -32.42 -18.30
N SER A 39 8.22 -33.13 -18.15
CA SER A 39 6.89 -32.56 -18.29
C SER A 39 6.35 -32.00 -16.97
N LEU A 40 5.56 -30.93 -17.08
CA LEU A 40 4.83 -30.35 -15.97
C LEU A 40 3.39 -30.87 -15.96
N SER A 41 3.00 -31.55 -14.87
CA SER A 41 1.64 -32.05 -14.70
C SER A 41 0.63 -30.89 -14.65
N ALA A 42 -0.60 -31.13 -15.10
CA ALA A 42 -1.67 -30.12 -15.04
C ALA A 42 -1.94 -29.68 -13.60
N GLU A 43 -1.80 -30.58 -12.64
CA GLU A 43 -1.93 -30.30 -11.21
C GLU A 43 -0.80 -29.38 -10.72
N ALA A 44 0.46 -29.67 -11.06
CA ALA A 44 1.60 -28.83 -10.69
C ALA A 44 1.47 -27.41 -11.26
N LYS A 45 1.02 -27.28 -12.51
CA LYS A 45 0.73 -25.98 -13.14
C LYS A 45 -0.39 -25.23 -12.40
N THR A 46 -1.49 -25.91 -12.10
CA THR A 46 -2.64 -25.31 -11.42
C THR A 46 -2.28 -24.84 -10.03
N LYS A 47 -1.51 -25.65 -9.28
CA LYS A 47 -1.02 -25.29 -7.95
C LYS A 47 -0.11 -24.06 -8.01
N TYR A 48 0.88 -24.06 -8.89
CA TYR A 48 1.80 -22.93 -9.05
C TYR A 48 1.08 -21.63 -9.40
N VAL A 49 0.16 -21.66 -10.36
CA VAL A 49 -0.60 -20.45 -10.74
C VAL A 49 -1.52 -19.99 -9.60
N SER A 50 -2.06 -20.91 -8.81
CA SER A 50 -2.89 -20.56 -7.64
C SER A 50 -2.05 -19.89 -6.55
N GLU A 51 -0.86 -20.43 -6.26
CA GLU A 51 0.09 -19.82 -5.31
C GLU A 51 0.58 -18.45 -5.80
N LEU A 52 0.89 -18.31 -7.09
CA LEU A 52 1.26 -17.03 -7.70
C LEU A 52 0.15 -15.99 -7.56
N ARG A 53 -1.12 -16.38 -7.80
CA ARG A 53 -2.27 -15.47 -7.60
C ARG A 53 -2.44 -15.05 -6.15
N ALA A 54 -2.35 -16.00 -5.22
CA ALA A 54 -2.46 -15.72 -3.79
C ALA A 54 -1.34 -14.78 -3.32
N SER A 55 -0.10 -15.06 -3.73
CA SER A 55 1.08 -14.24 -3.43
C SER A 55 0.96 -12.84 -4.03
N SER A 56 0.45 -12.72 -5.26
CA SER A 56 0.22 -11.42 -5.91
C SER A 56 -0.82 -10.59 -5.16
N LYS A 57 -1.93 -11.21 -4.72
CA LYS A 57 -2.95 -10.52 -3.93
C LYS A 57 -2.37 -10.06 -2.59
N LYS A 58 -1.58 -10.91 -1.92
CA LYS A 58 -0.96 -10.56 -0.65
C LYS A 58 0.06 -9.43 -0.78
N LEU A 59 0.90 -9.48 -1.83
CA LEU A 59 1.82 -8.41 -2.17
C LEU A 59 1.08 -7.08 -2.39
N GLN A 60 -0.04 -7.10 -3.11
CA GLN A 60 -0.87 -5.92 -3.33
C GLN A 60 -1.42 -5.37 -2.02
N GLU A 61 -1.96 -6.23 -1.14
CA GLU A 61 -2.46 -5.82 0.17
C GLU A 61 -1.38 -5.15 1.02
N ASP A 62 -0.17 -5.72 1.04
CA ASP A 62 0.94 -5.22 1.85
C ASP A 62 1.53 -3.92 1.28
N ILE A 63 1.56 -3.75 -0.05
CA ILE A 63 1.90 -2.47 -0.70
C ILE A 63 0.86 -1.41 -0.37
N ASN A 64 -0.43 -1.71 -0.52
CA ASN A 64 -1.50 -0.76 -0.24
C ASN A 64 -1.44 -0.30 1.21
N LYS A 65 -1.29 -1.24 2.15
CA LYS A 65 -1.14 -0.93 3.56
C LYS A 65 0.05 0.01 3.80
N PHE A 66 1.22 -0.34 3.27
CA PHE A 66 2.43 0.47 3.40
C PHE A 66 2.24 1.90 2.88
N LEU A 67 1.66 2.05 1.68
CA LEU A 67 1.42 3.37 1.10
C LEU A 67 0.37 4.17 1.87
N THR A 68 -0.68 3.52 2.38
CA THR A 68 -1.68 4.17 3.24
C THR A 68 -1.06 4.69 4.53
N GLU A 69 -0.27 3.87 5.22
CA GLU A 69 0.46 4.28 6.43
C GLU A 69 1.39 5.47 6.13
N LYS A 70 2.12 5.44 5.01
CA LYS A 70 2.97 6.55 4.58
C LYS A 70 2.20 7.84 4.32
N MET A 71 1.05 7.76 3.63
CA MET A 71 0.20 8.92 3.41
C MET A 71 -0.34 9.49 4.72
N GLU A 72 -0.63 8.66 5.71
CA GLU A 72 -1.06 9.12 7.04
C GLU A 72 0.07 9.80 7.81
N GLU A 73 1.29 9.26 7.74
CA GLU A 73 2.49 9.89 8.30
C GLU A 73 2.74 11.26 7.66
N ASP A 74 2.70 11.35 6.34
CA ASP A 74 2.92 12.60 5.59
C ASP A 74 1.83 13.64 5.92
N LYS A 75 0.57 13.22 6.05
CA LYS A 75 -0.53 14.09 6.48
C LYS A 75 -0.31 14.64 7.88
N LYS A 76 0.20 13.83 8.82
CA LYS A 76 0.51 14.30 10.18
C LYS A 76 1.67 15.30 10.17
N GLN A 77 2.74 15.04 9.41
CA GLN A 77 3.87 15.95 9.31
C GLN A 77 3.49 17.29 8.66
N THR A 78 2.73 17.24 7.57
CA THR A 78 2.25 18.45 6.89
C THR A 78 1.20 19.18 7.74
N GLY A 79 0.34 18.43 8.43
CA GLY A 79 -0.65 18.95 9.38
C GLY A 79 -0.01 19.63 10.59
N GLN A 80 1.11 19.11 11.12
CA GLN A 80 1.90 19.80 12.15
C GLN A 80 2.53 21.09 11.65
N HIS A 81 3.02 21.12 10.41
CA HIS A 81 3.43 22.38 9.78
C HIS A 81 2.28 23.35 9.56
N SER A 82 1.07 22.81 9.39
CA SER A 82 -0.17 23.56 9.28
C SER A 82 -0.85 23.78 10.63
N GLU A 83 -0.37 23.33 11.80
CA GLU A 83 -1.09 23.60 13.06
C GLU A 83 -1.08 25.09 13.42
N ASP A 84 -0.06 25.84 13.03
CA ASP A 84 -0.08 27.31 13.14
C ASP A 84 -1.08 27.98 12.17
N SER A 85 -1.49 27.26 11.12
CA SER A 85 -2.46 27.74 10.10
C SER A 85 -3.87 27.20 10.32
N THR A 86 -4.01 25.97 10.83
CA THR A 86 -5.26 25.25 11.08
C THR A 86 -5.81 25.56 12.46
N LEU A 87 -5.02 26.02 13.44
CA LEU A 87 -5.55 26.67 14.63
C LEU A 87 -6.22 28.00 14.27
N LYS A 88 -5.61 28.78 13.37
CA LYS A 88 -6.24 30.00 12.82
C LYS A 88 -7.46 29.70 11.96
N GLN A 89 -7.43 28.62 11.16
CA GLN A 89 -8.56 28.25 10.31
C GLN A 89 -9.68 27.57 11.09
N LYS A 90 -9.39 26.73 12.11
CA LYS A 90 -10.42 26.23 13.03
C LYS A 90 -11.02 27.35 13.87
N ALA A 91 -10.22 28.28 14.38
CA ALA A 91 -10.76 29.44 15.09
C ALA A 91 -11.59 30.36 14.18
N LYS A 92 -11.33 30.35 12.87
CA LYS A 92 -12.11 31.10 11.89
C LYS A 92 -13.40 30.37 11.48
N ASP A 93 -13.34 29.07 11.22
CA ASP A 93 -14.51 28.24 10.91
C ASP A 93 -15.46 28.17 12.12
N GLU A 94 -14.94 28.03 13.35
CA GLU A 94 -15.75 28.01 14.58
C GLU A 94 -16.44 29.37 14.85
N LEU A 95 -15.82 30.48 14.45
CA LEU A 95 -16.39 31.82 14.55
C LEU A 95 -17.37 32.14 13.40
N GLU A 96 -17.20 31.55 12.21
CA GLU A 96 -18.16 31.62 11.10
C GLU A 96 -19.42 30.78 11.40
N GLU A 97 -19.30 29.63 12.07
CA GLU A 97 -20.44 28.81 12.50
C GLU A 97 -21.25 29.46 13.64
N GLU A 98 -20.60 30.19 14.56
CA GLU A 98 -21.30 30.95 15.61
C GLU A 98 -22.09 32.16 15.07
N ASN A 99 -21.73 32.68 13.89
CA ASN A 99 -22.43 33.78 13.23
C ASN A 99 -23.40 33.32 12.12
N TYR A 100 -23.56 32.01 11.90
CA TYR A 100 -24.42 31.46 10.84
C TYR A 100 -25.90 31.53 11.26
N GLY A 101 -26.48 32.73 11.15
CA GLY A 101 -27.87 33.02 11.53
C GLY A 101 -28.15 34.49 11.83
N GLU A 102 -27.11 35.32 11.93
CA GLU A 102 -27.25 36.77 12.04
C GLU A 102 -26.89 37.39 10.69
N GLU A 103 -27.90 37.66 9.84
CA GLU A 103 -27.70 38.54 8.70
C GLU A 103 -27.27 39.90 9.27
N ASN A 104 -26.01 40.28 9.07
CA ASN A 104 -25.54 41.63 9.37
C ASN A 104 -26.29 42.60 8.46
N GLU A 105 -27.40 43.15 8.93
CA GLU A 105 -28.16 44.25 8.33
C GLU A 105 -27.36 45.58 8.36
N GLN A 106 -26.08 45.59 7.99
CA GLN A 106 -25.25 46.79 7.89
C GLN A 106 -24.93 47.19 6.45
N ASP A 107 -25.79 46.82 5.50
CA ASP A 107 -25.86 47.43 4.16
C ASP A 107 -27.06 48.39 4.03
N GLU A 108 -27.28 49.26 5.02
CA GLU A 108 -27.98 50.53 4.82
C GLU A 108 -27.30 51.63 5.66
N ILE A 109 -26.43 52.44 5.02
CA ILE A 109 -26.24 53.90 5.18
C ILE A 109 -25.20 54.38 4.15
#